data_AF-A0A645J213-F1
#
_entry.id   AF-A0A645J213-F1
#
_cell.length_a   1.000
_cell.length_b   1.000
_cell.length_c   1.000
_cell.angle_alpha   90.00
_cell.angle_beta   90.00
_cell.angle_gamma   90.00
#
_symmetry.space_group_name_H-M   'P 1'
#
loop_
_entity.id
_entity.type
_entity.pdbx_description
1 polymer ?
#
loop_
_entity_poly.entity_id
_entity_poly.type
_entity_poly.pdbx_seq_one_letter_code
_entity_poly.pdbx_strand_id
1 'polypeptide(L)'
;MRGVPVQKLLIQTFIENIFKHAFDGKQTLSIFLRVQHTLLGAVPCAKVTIEDTGCGFTEEFLADFPPQNGEKVGLANIAQTLVLTYGRADLLRLSNSELGGARVELWLPEHPERNDSNEAFDRG
;
A
#
# COMPACT_ATOMS: atom_id res chain seq x y z
N MET A 1 22.00 -9.77 -4.49
CA MET A 1 20.88 -8.84 -4.23
C MET A 1 20.03 -9.44 -3.13
N ARG A 2 19.79 -8.72 -2.03
CA ARG A 2 18.77 -9.12 -1.04
C ARG A 2 17.42 -8.64 -1.57
N GLY A 3 16.41 -9.52 -1.57
CA GLY A 3 15.05 -9.17 -2.02
C GLY A 3 14.33 -8.28 -1.00
N VAL A 4 13.46 -7.39 -1.49
CA VAL A 4 12.54 -6.61 -0.64
C VAL A 4 11.33 -7.47 -0.31
N PRO A 5 10.95 -7.64 0.98
CA PRO A 5 9.79 -8.45 1.34
C PRO A 5 8.50 -7.74 0.90
N VAL A 6 7.80 -8.38 -0.06
CA VAL A 6 6.48 -7.96 -0.56
C VAL A 6 5.46 -9.01 -0.14
N GLN A 7 4.29 -8.57 0.35
CA GLN A 7 3.21 -9.51 0.62
C GLN A 7 2.70 -10.16 -0.67
N LYS A 8 2.62 -11.50 -0.65
CA LYS A 8 2.19 -12.32 -1.80
C LYS A 8 0.80 -11.93 -2.35
N LEU A 9 -0.08 -11.40 -1.50
CA LEU A 9 -1.46 -11.07 -1.86
C LEU A 9 -1.69 -9.60 -2.16
N LEU A 10 -0.65 -8.77 -2.12
CA LEU A 10 -0.80 -7.33 -2.19
C LEU A 10 -1.44 -6.89 -3.51
N ILE A 11 -0.90 -7.36 -4.64
CA ILE A 11 -1.48 -7.11 -5.97
C ILE A 11 -2.90 -7.70 -6.04
N GLN A 12 -3.10 -8.93 -5.56
CA GLN A 12 -4.41 -9.58 -5.58
C GLN A 12 -5.47 -8.76 -4.84
N THR A 13 -5.16 -8.26 -3.64
CA THR A 13 -6.06 -7.40 -2.86
C THR A 13 -6.44 -6.14 -3.62
N PHE A 14 -5.50 -5.52 -4.35
CA PHE A 14 -5.82 -4.39 -5.22
C PHE A 14 -6.73 -4.78 -6.37
N ILE A 15 -6.40 -5.85 -7.10
CA ILE A 15 -7.23 -6.35 -8.19
C ILE A 15 -8.66 -6.64 -7.69
N GLU A 16 -8.82 -7.30 -6.55
CA GLU A 16 -10.12 -7.57 -5.94
C GLU A 16 -10.88 -6.30 -5.57
N ASN A 17 -10.21 -5.28 -5.02
CA ASN A 17 -10.84 -4.00 -4.71
C ASN A 17 -11.32 -3.29 -5.98
N ILE A 18 -10.52 -3.32 -7.04
CA ILE A 18 -10.90 -2.70 -8.32
C ILE A 18 -12.12 -3.42 -8.91
N PHE A 19 -12.15 -4.75 -8.90
CA PHE A 19 -13.33 -5.50 -9.39
C PHE A 19 -14.59 -5.26 -8.55
N LYS A 20 -14.46 -5.12 -7.22
CA LYS A 20 -15.62 -4.87 -6.33
C LYS A 20 -16.19 -3.47 -6.47
N HIS A 21 -15.35 -2.47 -6.72
CA HIS A 21 -15.75 -1.07 -6.62
C HIS A 21 -15.78 -0.34 -7.97
N ALA A 22 -14.91 -0.69 -8.91
CA ALA A 22 -14.67 0.04 -10.15
C ALA A 22 -15.21 -0.66 -11.40
N PHE A 23 -15.45 -1.97 -11.38
CA PHE A 23 -15.91 -2.71 -12.55
C PHE A 23 -17.44 -2.81 -12.61
N ASP A 24 -18.06 -2.03 -13.50
CA ASP A 24 -19.50 -2.06 -13.76
C ASP A 24 -19.91 -3.08 -14.85
N GLY A 25 -18.95 -3.82 -15.40
CA GLY A 25 -19.14 -4.80 -16.48
C GLY A 25 -19.36 -4.20 -17.87
N LYS A 26 -19.37 -2.87 -18.00
CA LYS A 26 -19.69 -2.17 -19.26
C LYS A 26 -18.49 -1.52 -19.92
N GLN A 27 -17.42 -1.30 -19.15
CA GLN A 27 -16.25 -0.54 -19.59
C GLN A 27 -14.98 -1.39 -19.51
N THR A 28 -14.02 -1.10 -20.40
CA THR A 28 -12.68 -1.70 -20.32
C THR A 28 -11.93 -1.06 -19.16
N LEU A 29 -11.55 -1.88 -18.19
CA LEU A 29 -10.75 -1.48 -17.04
C LEU A 29 -9.27 -1.74 -17.35
N SER A 30 -8.45 -0.69 -17.29
CA SER A 30 -6.99 -0.81 -17.41
C SER A 30 -6.35 -0.73 -16.04
N ILE A 31 -5.30 -1.52 -15.82
CA ILE A 31 -4.53 -1.54 -14.57
C ILE A 31 -3.06 -1.35 -14.91
N PHE A 32 -2.44 -0.37 -14.27
CA PHE A 32 -1.04 -0.02 -14.46
C PHE A 32 -0.27 -0.33 -13.19
N LEU A 33 0.77 -1.16 -13.31
CA LEU A 33 1.67 -1.48 -12.21
C LEU A 33 3.08 -1.03 -12.55
N ARG A 34 3.70 -0.27 -11.64
CA ARG A 34 5.06 0.23 -11.78
C ARG A 34 5.86 -0.06 -10.52
N VAL A 35 7.09 -0.54 -10.69
CA VAL A 35 8.05 -0.73 -9.60
C VAL A 35 9.30 0.11 -9.89
N GLN A 36 9.76 0.88 -8.91
CA GLN A 36 10.88 1.80 -9.06
C GLN A 36 11.73 1.79 -7.78
N HIS A 37 13.05 1.82 -7.92
CA HIS A 37 13.93 2.19 -6.80
C HIS A 37 13.90 3.72 -6.64
N THR A 38 13.70 4.19 -5.43
CA THR A 38 13.60 5.62 -5.11
C THR A 38 14.00 5.88 -3.65
N LEU A 39 13.99 7.14 -3.24
CA LEU A 39 14.21 7.53 -1.86
C LEU A 39 12.89 8.05 -1.25
N LEU A 40 12.55 7.56 -0.07
CA LEU A 40 11.56 8.18 0.81
C LEU A 40 12.31 9.04 1.83
N GLY A 41 12.46 10.33 1.53
CA GLY A 41 13.39 11.20 2.25
C GLY A 41 14.84 10.75 1.96
N ALA A 42 15.53 10.24 2.97
CA ALA A 42 16.87 9.67 2.83
C ALA A 42 16.89 8.12 2.82
N VAL A 43 15.73 7.48 2.94
CA VAL A 43 15.62 6.01 3.05
C VAL A 43 15.47 5.39 1.65
N PRO A 44 16.36 4.47 1.24
CA PRO A 44 16.20 3.74 -0.02
C PRO A 44 15.02 2.78 0.04
N CYS A 45 14.13 2.89 -0.95
CA CYS A 45 12.89 2.15 -1.03
C CYS A 45 12.64 1.61 -2.44
N ALA A 46 12.02 0.43 -2.52
CA ALA A 46 11.25 0.04 -3.68
C ALA A 46 9.86 0.65 -3.58
N LYS A 47 9.50 1.54 -4.51
CA LYS A 47 8.15 2.08 -4.65
C LYS A 47 7.36 1.23 -5.65
N VAL A 48 6.23 0.70 -5.22
CA VAL A 48 5.25 0.05 -6.07
C VAL A 48 4.05 0.99 -6.23
N THR A 49 3.72 1.36 -7.46
CA THR A 49 2.54 2.16 -7.79
C THR A 49 1.58 1.29 -8.59
N ILE A 50 0.31 1.24 -8.15
CA ILE A 50 -0.78 0.56 -8.84
C ILE A 50 -1.86 1.59 -9.13
N GLU A 51 -2.29 1.69 -10.38
CA GLU A 51 -3.36 2.58 -10.82
C GLU A 51 -4.39 1.83 -11.64
N ASP A 52 -5.64 2.23 -11.56
CA ASP A 52 -6.72 1.75 -12.43
C ASP A 52 -7.48 2.91 -13.08
N THR A 53 -8.26 2.61 -14.13
CA THR A 53 -9.08 3.60 -14.85
C THR A 53 -10.56 3.55 -14.44
N GLY A 54 -10.86 3.07 -13.24
CA GLY A 54 -12.21 2.94 -12.70
C GLY A 54 -12.73 4.21 -12.05
N CYS A 55 -13.61 4.04 -11.05
CA CYS A 55 -14.25 5.15 -10.33
C CYS A 55 -13.35 5.81 -9.27
N GLY A 56 -12.28 5.14 -8.85
CA GLY A 56 -11.38 5.61 -7.80
C GLY A 56 -11.98 5.50 -6.39
N PHE A 57 -11.35 6.20 -5.46
CA PHE A 57 -11.75 6.32 -4.07
C PHE A 57 -12.68 7.52 -3.87
N THR A 58 -13.68 7.39 -3.01
CA THR A 58 -14.47 8.53 -2.55
C THR A 58 -13.64 9.38 -1.56
N GLU A 59 -13.97 10.67 -1.44
CA GLU A 59 -13.26 11.57 -0.52
C GLU A 59 -13.40 11.13 0.93
N GLU A 60 -14.58 10.63 1.33
CA GLU A 60 -14.84 10.13 2.68
C GLU A 60 -13.95 8.93 3.00
N PHE A 61 -13.76 8.05 2.03
CA PHE A 61 -12.88 6.89 2.21
C PHE A 61 -11.41 7.30 2.35
N LEU A 62 -10.96 8.28 1.57
CA LEU A 62 -9.59 8.80 1.69
C LEU A 62 -9.36 9.51 3.03
N ALA A 63 -10.37 10.25 3.52
CA ALA A 63 -10.30 10.96 4.79
C ALA A 63 -10.27 10.00 6.00
N ASP A 64 -10.93 8.86 5.92
CA ASP A 64 -11.04 7.87 7.01
C ASP A 64 -10.01 6.72 6.89
N PHE A 65 -9.02 6.81 5.99
CA PHE A 65 -8.02 5.74 5.83
C PHE A 65 -6.84 5.88 6.82
N PRO A 66 -6.42 4.82 7.53
CA PRO A 66 -6.98 3.46 7.53
C PRO A 66 -8.30 3.37 8.32
N PRO A 67 -9.32 2.63 7.82
CA PRO A 67 -10.64 2.59 8.43
C PRO A 67 -10.59 1.96 9.82
N GLN A 68 -11.19 2.62 10.81
CA GLN A 68 -11.20 2.13 12.20
C GLN A 68 -12.08 0.88 12.39
N ASN A 69 -13.10 0.69 11.53
CA ASN A 69 -14.13 -0.34 11.69
C ASN A 69 -14.00 -1.53 10.71
N GLY A 70 -12.86 -1.70 10.03
CA GLY A 70 -12.57 -2.92 9.27
C GLY A 70 -13.40 -3.14 7.99
N GLU A 71 -14.23 -2.18 7.54
CA GLU A 71 -15.08 -2.32 6.35
C GLU A 71 -14.29 -2.58 5.04
N LYS A 72 -13.01 -2.21 4.98
CA LYS A 72 -12.10 -2.55 3.86
C LYS A 72 -10.88 -3.33 4.33
N VAL A 73 -11.15 -4.55 4.78
CA VAL A 73 -10.19 -5.53 5.34
C VAL A 73 -8.88 -5.61 4.55
N GLY A 74 -8.92 -5.58 3.21
CA GLY A 74 -7.73 -5.76 2.38
C GLY A 74 -6.65 -4.68 2.54
N LEU A 75 -7.02 -3.41 2.39
CA LEU A 75 -6.06 -2.30 2.46
C LEU A 75 -5.62 -2.02 3.90
N ALA A 76 -6.53 -2.18 4.86
CA ALA A 76 -6.22 -2.06 6.29
C ALA A 76 -5.21 -3.14 6.72
N ASN A 77 -5.36 -4.39 6.26
CA ASN A 77 -4.40 -5.46 6.53
C ASN A 77 -3.02 -5.18 5.95
N ILE A 78 -2.96 -4.61 4.74
CA ILE A 78 -1.69 -4.20 4.13
C ILE A 78 -1.04 -3.11 4.99
N ALA A 79 -1.77 -2.05 5.35
CA ALA A 79 -1.27 -0.99 6.22
C ALA A 79 -0.72 -1.53 7.55
N GLN A 80 -1.50 -2.37 8.24
CA GLN A 80 -1.10 -3.00 9.49
C GLN A 80 0.16 -3.86 9.32
N THR A 81 0.25 -4.61 8.23
CA THR A 81 1.44 -5.44 8.00
C THR A 81 2.68 -4.61 7.71
N LEU A 82 2.55 -3.47 7.02
CA LEU A 82 3.68 -2.56 6.81
C LEU A 82 4.17 -2.00 8.15
N VAL A 83 3.26 -1.67 9.07
CA VAL A 83 3.62 -1.27 10.44
C VAL A 83 4.36 -2.40 11.17
N LEU A 84 3.87 -3.64 11.11
CA LEU A 84 4.51 -4.78 11.78
C LEU A 84 5.87 -5.15 11.16
N THR A 85 6.03 -4.96 9.85
CA THR A 85 7.23 -5.37 9.11
C THR A 85 8.32 -4.31 9.14
N TYR A 86 7.94 -3.04 9.07
CA TYR A 86 8.86 -1.92 8.88
C TYR A 86 8.81 -0.88 10.01
N GLY A 87 7.90 -1.01 10.98
CA GLY A 87 7.73 -0.04 12.07
C GLY A 87 7.09 1.28 11.64
N ARG A 88 6.54 1.36 10.42
CA ARG A 88 6.09 2.63 9.79
C ARG A 88 4.68 2.53 9.23
N ALA A 89 3.88 3.58 9.49
CA ALA A 89 2.49 3.70 9.03
C ALA A 89 2.34 4.52 7.73
N ASP A 90 3.38 5.24 7.31
CA ASP A 90 3.35 6.16 6.16
C ASP A 90 3.72 5.50 4.81
N LEU A 91 3.83 4.17 4.82
CA LEU A 91 4.32 3.36 3.70
C LEU A 91 3.23 2.97 2.68
N LEU A 92 1.96 3.16 3.02
CA LEU A 92 0.83 2.99 2.10
C LEU A 92 0.16 4.35 1.88
N ARG A 93 0.00 4.75 0.62
CA ARG A 93 -0.65 6.00 0.25
C ARG A 93 -1.73 5.74 -0.78
N LEU A 94 -2.90 6.33 -0.56
CA LEU A 94 -4.06 6.22 -1.43
C LEU A 94 -4.38 7.60 -1.99
N SER A 95 -4.73 7.65 -3.27
CA SER A 95 -5.12 8.87 -3.99
C SER A 95 -5.94 8.48 -5.22
N ASN A 96 -6.52 9.45 -5.91
CA ASN A 96 -7.11 9.22 -7.24
C ASN A 96 -6.10 9.61 -8.31
N SER A 97 -6.06 8.84 -9.40
CA SER A 97 -5.16 9.10 -10.53
C SER A 97 -5.66 10.27 -11.36
N GLU A 98 -4.74 11.03 -11.96
CA GLU A 98 -5.06 12.08 -12.94
C GLU A 98 -5.71 11.50 -14.21
N LEU A 99 -5.53 10.21 -14.47
CA LEU A 99 -6.15 9.47 -15.57
C LEU A 99 -7.60 9.04 -15.27
N GLY A 100 -8.12 9.38 -14.09
CA GLY A 100 -9.32 8.77 -13.51
C GLY A 100 -8.98 7.46 -12.79
N GLY A 101 -9.80 7.07 -11.82
CA GLY A 101 -9.63 5.83 -11.05
C GLY A 101 -8.71 5.92 -9.83
N ALA A 102 -8.39 4.76 -9.24
CA ALA A 102 -7.66 4.71 -7.98
C ALA A 102 -6.15 4.68 -8.22
N ARG A 103 -5.38 5.31 -7.33
CA ARG A 103 -3.91 5.21 -7.27
C ARG A 103 -3.50 4.76 -5.87
N VAL A 104 -2.65 3.74 -5.84
CA VAL A 104 -2.11 3.20 -4.61
C VAL A 104 -0.61 3.11 -4.71
N GLU A 105 0.07 3.67 -3.72
CA GLU A 105 1.52 3.65 -3.62
C GLU A 105 1.96 2.90 -2.36
N LEU A 106 2.91 2.01 -2.55
CA LEU A 106 3.58 1.28 -1.49
C LEU A 106 5.05 1.61 -1.52
N TRP A 107 5.55 2.06 -0.39
CA TRP A 107 6.93 2.44 -0.20
C TRP A 107 7.57 1.38 0.70
N LEU A 108 8.41 0.53 0.12
CA LEU A 108 9.01 -0.60 0.82
C LEU A 108 10.49 -0.31 1.06
N PRO A 109 10.89 0.04 2.30
CA PRO A 109 12.29 0.21 2.65
C PRO A 109 13.11 -1.03 2.28
N GLU A 110 14.26 -0.84 1.65
CA GLU A 110 15.16 -1.95 1.31
C GLU A 110 15.76 -2.61 2.57
N HIS A 111 15.79 -1.85 3.66
CA HIS A 111 16.19 -2.30 4.99
C HIS A 111 15.10 -1.89 5.99
N PRO A 112 14.43 -2.85 6.66
CA PRO A 112 13.52 -2.51 7.75
C PRO A 112 14.31 -1.81 8.86
N GLU A 113 13.72 -0.79 9.47
CA GLU A 113 14.36 -0.13 10.61
C GLU A 113 14.55 -1.15 11.73
N ARG A 114 15.80 -1.32 12.19
CA ARG A 114 16.07 -2.10 13.40
C ARG A 114 15.43 -1.34 14.55
N ASN A 115 14.41 -1.96 15.16
CA ASN A 115 13.84 -1.44 16.38
C ASN A 115 14.81 -1.75 17.53
N ASP A 116 15.79 -0.88 17.75
CA ASP A 116 16.81 -1.02 18.82
C ASP A 116 16.20 -0.97 20.24
N SER A 117 14.89 -0.73 20.36
CA SER A 117 14.15 -0.69 21.63
C SER A 117 13.94 -2.06 22.29
N ASN A 118 14.18 -3.19 21.59
CA ASN A 118 13.97 -4.54 22.15
C ASN A 118 15.23 -5.18 22.75
N GLU A 119 16.42 -4.59 22.62
CA GLU A 119 17.65 -5.14 23.23
C GLU A 119 17.87 -4.69 24.69
N ALA A 120 17.10 -3.70 25.17
CA ALA A 120 17.23 -3.19 26.54
C ALA A 120 16.46 -4.03 27.60
N PHE A 121 15.59 -4.95 27.19
CA PHE A 121 14.77 -5.75 28.12
C PHE A 121 15.33 -7.16 28.39
N ASP A 122 16.39 -7.58 27.68
CA ASP A 122 16.99 -8.91 27.80
C ASP A 122 18.37 -8.89 28.51
N ARG A 123 18.68 -7.78 29.19
CA ARG A 123 19.89 -7.60 30.03
C ARG A 123 19.55 -7.08 31.43
N GLY A 124 18.49 -7.62 32.04
CA GLY A 124 18.10 -7.34 33.42
C GLY A 124 17.96 -8.62 34.23
#